data_AF-A0A958JEG9-F1
#
_entry.id   AF-A0A958JEG9-F1
#
_cell.length_a   1.000
_cell.length_b   1.000
_cell.length_c   1.000
_cell.angle_alpha   90.00
_cell.angle_beta   90.00
_cell.angle_gamma   90.00
#
_symmetry.space_group_name_H-M   'P 1'
#
loop_
_entity.id
_entity.type
_entity.pdbx_description
1 polymer ?
#
loop_
_entity_poly.entity_id
_entity_poly.type
_entity_poly.pdbx_seq_one_letter_code
_entity_poly.pdbx_strand_id
1 'polypeptide(L)'
;GPNLRFHQCGLPKKMALELFEPFIIHHLEKLDHVNTIRSAKRMIEREHPVVYDVLEKIIKDHPVLLNRAPTLHRLGIQAFMPTLIEGNAIRLHPLTCEAFNADFDGDQMAVHVPLSREARNEAKHLMLSDKNILRPASGQPIATPSQDIVLGCYYLTKIDPSYSAGGGEVRRFASPEQAMQAFDHGLIK
;
A
#
# COMPACT_ATOMS: atom_id res chain seq x y z
N GLY A 1 -5.04 -4.93 0.93
CA GLY A 1 -3.81 -5.21 1.70
C GLY A 1 -3.75 -4.30 2.91
N PRO A 2 -4.46 -4.65 3.99
CA PRO A 2 -4.73 -3.73 5.11
C PRO A 2 -3.48 -3.37 5.93
N ASN A 3 -2.45 -4.22 5.92
CA ASN A 3 -1.22 -4.01 6.68
C ASN A 3 -0.18 -3.14 5.95
N LEU A 4 -0.47 -2.69 4.72
CA LEU A 4 0.42 -1.83 3.95
C LEU A 4 0.37 -0.40 4.51
N ARG A 5 1.45 0.36 4.34
CA ARG A 5 1.40 1.81 4.55
C ARG A 5 0.69 2.49 3.38
N PHE A 6 0.18 3.70 3.60
CA PHE A 6 -0.57 4.45 2.58
C PHE A 6 0.16 4.63 1.24
N HIS A 7 1.48 4.85 1.27
CA HIS A 7 2.35 5.01 0.10
C HIS A 7 2.91 3.69 -0.47
N GLN A 8 2.49 2.54 0.05
CA GLN A 8 3.00 1.24 -0.37
C GLN A 8 1.95 0.46 -1.16
N CYS A 9 2.42 -0.34 -2.11
CA CYS A 9 1.63 -1.38 -2.74
C CYS A 9 2.34 -2.74 -2.62
N GLY A 10 1.58 -3.82 -2.57
CA GLY A 10 2.14 -5.16 -2.65
C GLY A 10 2.26 -5.58 -4.11
N LEU A 11 3.48 -5.87 -4.55
CA LEU A 11 3.77 -6.30 -5.91
C LEU A 11 4.18 -7.79 -5.92
N PRO A 12 3.49 -8.65 -6.68
CA PRO A 12 3.86 -10.04 -6.87
C PRO A 12 5.33 -10.21 -7.31
N LYS A 13 6.05 -11.14 -6.67
CA LYS A 13 7.46 -11.41 -7.00
C LYS A 13 7.70 -11.70 -8.49
N LYS A 14 6.86 -12.54 -9.11
CA LYS A 14 6.97 -12.88 -10.54
C LYS A 14 6.80 -11.67 -11.45
N MET A 15 5.80 -10.85 -11.16
CA MET A 15 5.55 -9.60 -11.89
C MET A 15 6.73 -8.63 -11.71
N ALA A 16 7.28 -8.52 -10.50
CA ALA A 16 8.44 -7.68 -10.23
C ALA A 16 9.69 -8.16 -10.98
N LEU A 17 9.96 -9.47 -11.06
CA LEU A 17 11.09 -10.00 -11.82
C LEU A 17 11.02 -9.60 -13.30
N GLU A 18 9.84 -9.66 -13.90
CA GLU A 18 9.62 -9.31 -15.31
C GLU A 18 9.73 -7.79 -15.53
N LEU A 19 9.07 -6.98 -14.71
CA LEU A 19 9.08 -5.52 -14.82
C LEU A 19 10.47 -4.91 -14.59
N PHE A 20 11.27 -5.49 -13.70
CA PHE A 20 12.60 -4.99 -13.34
C PHE A 20 13.75 -5.77 -13.98
N GLU A 21 13.47 -6.69 -14.92
CA GLU A 21 14.47 -7.56 -15.56
C GLU A 21 15.70 -6.78 -16.07
N PRO A 22 15.56 -5.64 -16.80
CA PRO A 22 16.73 -4.92 -17.30
C PRO A 22 17.62 -4.36 -16.16
N PHE A 23 17.00 -3.94 -15.05
CA PHE A 23 17.71 -3.39 -13.89
C PHE A 23 18.42 -4.47 -13.10
N ILE A 24 17.81 -5.65 -12.99
CA ILE A 24 18.40 -6.83 -12.37
C ILE A 24 19.65 -7.25 -13.15
N ILE A 25 19.55 -7.39 -14.48
CA ILE A 25 20.69 -7.79 -15.33
C ILE A 25 21.87 -6.84 -15.13
N HIS A 26 21.63 -5.53 -15.16
CA HIS A 26 22.66 -4.50 -14.96
C HIS A 26 23.31 -4.57 -13.57
N HIS A 27 22.53 -4.89 -12.52
CA HIS A 27 23.08 -5.04 -11.17
C HIS A 27 23.86 -6.34 -11.00
N LEU A 28 23.40 -7.44 -11.60
CA LEU A 28 24.13 -8.72 -11.55
C LEU A 28 25.48 -8.63 -12.26
N GLU A 29 25.55 -7.91 -13.38
CA GLU A 29 26.81 -7.62 -14.09
C GLU A 29 27.75 -6.76 -13.24
N LYS A 30 27.23 -5.70 -12.61
CA LYS A 30 28.04 -4.83 -11.71
C LYS A 30 28.57 -5.52 -10.46
N LEU A 31 27.93 -6.60 -10.02
CA LEU A 31 28.33 -7.38 -8.85
C LEU A 31 29.22 -8.57 -9.24
N ASP A 32 29.65 -8.68 -10.49
CA ASP A 32 30.44 -9.79 -11.05
C ASP A 32 29.79 -11.17 -10.84
N HIS A 33 28.45 -11.21 -10.69
CA HIS A 33 27.71 -12.47 -10.58
C HIS A 33 27.52 -13.15 -11.94
N VAL A 34 27.56 -12.37 -13.02
CA VAL A 34 27.36 -12.85 -14.40
C VAL A 34 28.24 -12.09 -15.38
N ASN A 35 28.82 -12.79 -16.35
CA ASN A 35 29.68 -12.20 -17.38
C ASN A 35 28.96 -11.90 -18.71
N THR A 36 27.71 -12.36 -18.86
CA THR A 36 26.93 -12.17 -20.10
C THR A 36 25.45 -11.98 -19.80
N ILE A 37 24.76 -11.20 -20.64
CA ILE A 37 23.30 -10.98 -20.58
C ILE A 37 22.54 -12.32 -20.64
N ARG A 38 23.00 -13.28 -21.46
CA ARG A 38 22.37 -14.61 -21.57
C ARG A 38 22.44 -15.40 -20.27
N SER A 39 23.57 -15.32 -19.56
CA SER A 39 23.72 -15.96 -18.24
C SER A 39 22.81 -15.30 -17.20
N ALA A 40 22.69 -13.97 -17.24
CA ALA A 40 21.79 -13.22 -16.36
C ALA A 40 20.33 -13.62 -16.56
N LYS A 41 19.85 -13.66 -17.82
CA LYS A 41 18.48 -14.11 -18.14
C LYS A 41 18.21 -15.52 -17.63
N ARG A 42 19.12 -16.48 -17.86
CA ARG A 42 18.99 -17.85 -17.35
C ARG A 42 18.97 -17.91 -15.82
N MET A 43 19.69 -17.02 -15.14
CA MET A 43 19.70 -16.95 -13.67
C MET A 43 18.38 -16.42 -13.11
N ILE A 44 17.76 -15.45 -13.81
CA ILE A 44 16.43 -14.91 -13.50
C ILE A 44 15.36 -15.97 -13.74
N GLU A 45 15.38 -16.67 -14.89
CA GLU A 45 14.45 -17.76 -15.21
C GLU A 45 14.49 -18.92 -14.20
N ARG A 46 15.66 -19.16 -13.60
CA ARG A 46 15.87 -20.18 -12.55
C ARG A 46 15.55 -19.68 -11.15
N GLU A 47 15.09 -18.44 -11.00
CA GLU A 47 14.70 -17.83 -9.72
C GLU A 47 15.81 -17.96 -8.65
N HIS A 48 17.08 -17.75 -9.03
CA HIS A 48 18.21 -17.92 -8.10
C HIS A 48 18.11 -16.94 -6.91
N PRO A 49 18.42 -17.35 -5.65
CA PRO A 49 18.24 -16.49 -4.47
C PRO A 49 18.83 -15.08 -4.58
N VAL A 50 20.05 -14.98 -5.12
CA VAL A 50 20.75 -13.70 -5.37
C VAL A 50 19.93 -12.70 -6.20
N VAL A 51 19.07 -13.19 -7.11
CA VAL A 51 18.20 -12.34 -7.94
C VAL A 51 17.19 -11.60 -7.05
N TYR A 52 16.64 -12.26 -6.04
CA TYR A 52 15.72 -11.63 -5.10
C TYR A 52 16.41 -10.59 -4.21
N ASP A 53 17.64 -10.88 -3.76
CA ASP A 53 18.44 -9.91 -2.98
C ASP A 53 18.73 -8.64 -3.78
N VAL A 54 19.02 -8.79 -5.08
CA VAL A 54 19.23 -7.67 -6.00
C VAL A 54 17.91 -6.93 -6.26
N LEU A 55 16.81 -7.66 -6.50
CA LEU A 55 15.50 -7.08 -6.72
C LEU A 55 15.06 -6.24 -5.51
N GLU A 56 15.19 -6.75 -4.28
CA GLU A 56 14.85 -6.02 -3.05
C GLU A 56 15.62 -4.70 -2.91
N LYS A 57 16.89 -4.67 -3.32
CA LYS A 57 17.70 -3.45 -3.31
C LYS A 57 17.20 -2.44 -4.34
N ILE A 58 16.84 -2.89 -5.54
CA ILE A 58 16.35 -2.03 -6.64
C ILE A 58 15.03 -1.38 -6.26
N ILE A 59 14.05 -2.18 -5.80
CA ILE A 59 12.69 -1.71 -5.55
C ILE A 59 12.59 -0.73 -4.37
N LYS A 60 13.53 -0.80 -3.41
CA LYS A 60 13.52 0.06 -2.21
C LYS A 60 13.54 1.54 -2.53
N ASP A 61 14.13 1.93 -3.67
CA ASP A 61 14.22 3.31 -4.11
C ASP A 61 13.54 3.55 -5.47
N HIS A 62 12.66 2.64 -5.91
CA HIS A 62 12.03 2.71 -7.24
C HIS A 62 10.50 2.63 -7.13
N PRO A 63 9.79 3.76 -7.25
CA PRO A 63 8.33 3.76 -7.23
C PRO A 63 7.77 3.10 -8.50
N VAL A 64 6.55 2.57 -8.39
CA VAL A 64 5.75 2.09 -9.52
C VAL A 64 4.47 2.91 -9.62
N LEU A 65 3.95 3.09 -10.82
CA LEU A 65 2.66 3.75 -11.05
C LEU A 65 1.58 2.69 -11.18
N LEU A 66 0.51 2.82 -10.40
CA LEU A 66 -0.70 2.02 -10.56
C LEU A 66 -1.74 2.85 -11.30
N ASN A 67 -2.42 2.20 -12.25
CA ASN A 67 -3.51 2.79 -13.02
C ASN A 67 -4.69 1.81 -13.09
N ARG A 68 -5.92 2.31 -12.96
CA ARG A 68 -7.14 1.56 -13.25
C ARG A 68 -7.88 2.21 -14.42
N ALA A 69 -8.25 1.41 -15.41
CA ALA A 69 -9.09 1.87 -16.52
C ALA A 69 -10.58 1.77 -16.14
N PRO A 70 -11.43 2.73 -16.55
CA PRO A 70 -11.10 3.98 -17.25
C PRO A 70 -10.56 5.07 -16.31
N THR A 71 -9.54 5.82 -16.76
CA THR A 71 -8.94 6.91 -15.98
C THR A 71 -9.74 8.21 -16.15
N LEU A 72 -10.61 8.54 -15.19
CA LEU A 72 -11.50 9.72 -15.27
C LEU A 72 -10.84 11.02 -14.80
N HIS A 73 -9.83 10.93 -13.94
CA HIS A 73 -9.16 12.08 -13.35
C HIS A 73 -7.74 11.71 -12.92
N ARG A 74 -6.90 12.72 -12.63
CA ARG A 74 -5.48 12.51 -12.28
C ARG A 74 -5.24 11.52 -11.15
N LEU A 75 -6.17 11.40 -10.18
CA LEU A 75 -6.05 10.48 -9.04
C LEU A 75 -6.23 8.99 -9.42
N GLY A 76 -6.67 8.71 -10.64
CA GLY A 76 -6.73 7.34 -11.18
C GLY A 76 -5.37 6.78 -11.58
N ILE A 77 -4.31 7.60 -11.49
CA ILE A 77 -2.91 7.17 -11.60
C ILE A 77 -2.15 7.72 -10.39
N GLN A 78 -1.56 6.83 -9.59
CA GLN A 78 -0.72 7.24 -8.44
C GLN A 78 0.54 6.39 -8.37
N ALA A 79 1.59 6.95 -7.78
CA ALA A 79 2.82 6.24 -7.49
C ALA A 79 2.76 5.57 -6.12
N PHE A 80 3.38 4.40 -6.02
CA PHE A 80 3.53 3.63 -4.80
C PHE A 80 4.94 3.06 -4.70
N MET A 81 5.42 2.89 -3.47
CA MET A 81 6.62 2.11 -3.20
C MET A 81 6.26 0.62 -3.14
N PRO A 82 6.78 -0.20 -4.07
CA PRO A 82 6.43 -1.62 -4.11
C PRO A 82 7.06 -2.38 -2.92
N THR A 83 6.29 -3.27 -2.34
CA THR A 83 6.71 -4.27 -1.36
C THR A 83 6.49 -5.64 -1.97
N LEU A 84 7.51 -6.51 -2.00
CA LEU A 84 7.36 -7.84 -2.57
C LEU A 84 6.39 -8.67 -1.74
N ILE A 85 5.48 -9.34 -2.42
CA ILE A 85 4.52 -10.27 -1.82
C ILE A 85 4.50 -11.58 -2.59
N GLU A 86 4.10 -12.63 -1.88
CA GLU A 86 3.76 -13.90 -2.49
C GLU A 86 2.38 -13.84 -3.17
N GLY A 87 2.18 -14.72 -4.15
CA GLY A 87 0.95 -14.80 -4.96
C GLY A 87 1.02 -13.98 -6.25
N ASN A 88 -0.12 -13.84 -6.93
CA ASN A 88 -0.23 -13.22 -8.26
C ASN A 88 -1.06 -11.93 -8.28
N ALA A 89 -1.63 -11.53 -7.15
CA ALA A 89 -2.52 -10.37 -7.05
C ALA A 89 -1.81 -9.17 -6.43
N ILE A 90 -2.00 -7.99 -7.03
CA ILE A 90 -1.52 -6.72 -6.49
C ILE A 90 -2.31 -6.42 -5.20
N ARG A 91 -1.62 -5.97 -4.15
CA ARG A 91 -2.27 -5.51 -2.92
C ARG A 91 -2.26 -4.00 -2.86
N LEU A 92 -3.44 -3.40 -2.78
CA LEU A 92 -3.62 -1.96 -2.60
C LEU A 92 -4.01 -1.62 -1.16
N HIS A 93 -3.70 -0.40 -0.72
CA HIS A 93 -4.17 0.15 0.55
C HIS A 93 -5.67 0.49 0.46
N PRO A 94 -6.52 0.11 1.44
CA PRO A 94 -7.97 0.35 1.35
C PRO A 94 -8.36 1.82 1.15
N LEU A 95 -7.70 2.75 1.84
CA LEU A 95 -7.96 4.19 1.72
C LEU A 95 -7.60 4.81 0.35
N THR A 96 -6.90 4.07 -0.53
CA THR A 96 -6.63 4.56 -1.89
C THR A 96 -7.66 4.07 -2.91
N CYS A 97 -8.52 3.10 -2.55
CA CYS A 97 -9.49 2.52 -3.48
C CYS A 97 -10.49 3.55 -4.03
N GLU A 98 -10.94 4.50 -3.19
CA GLU A 98 -11.85 5.57 -3.61
C GLU A 98 -11.23 6.43 -4.73
N ALA A 99 -9.93 6.70 -4.65
CA ALA A 99 -9.20 7.44 -5.68
C ALA A 99 -9.10 6.71 -7.02
N PHE A 100 -9.13 5.38 -7.02
CA PHE A 100 -9.18 4.56 -8.24
C PHE A 100 -10.60 4.20 -8.67
N ASN A 101 -11.61 4.57 -7.85
CA ASN A 101 -12.98 4.06 -7.96
C ASN A 101 -13.04 2.52 -7.98
N ALA A 102 -12.08 1.86 -7.32
CA ALA A 102 -11.86 0.43 -7.41
C ALA A 102 -12.49 -0.32 -6.23
N ASP A 103 -12.93 -1.56 -6.49
CA ASP A 103 -13.27 -2.53 -5.46
C ASP A 103 -12.42 -3.82 -5.62
N PHE A 104 -12.82 -4.90 -4.96
CA PHE A 104 -12.05 -6.15 -4.92
C PHE A 104 -12.87 -7.34 -5.43
N ASP A 105 -13.75 -7.14 -6.40
CA ASP A 105 -14.61 -8.19 -6.97
C ASP A 105 -14.05 -8.83 -8.27
N GLY A 106 -12.94 -8.31 -8.78
CA GLY A 106 -12.35 -8.73 -10.07
C GLY A 106 -11.62 -7.62 -10.82
N ASP A 107 -11.67 -6.39 -10.32
CA ASP A 107 -10.95 -5.24 -10.83
C ASP A 107 -9.45 -5.52 -11.11
N GLN A 108 -8.97 -5.02 -12.25
CA GLN A 108 -7.59 -5.14 -12.68
C GLN A 108 -6.91 -3.77 -12.71
N MET A 109 -5.62 -3.75 -12.38
CA MET A 109 -4.79 -2.54 -12.44
C MET A 109 -3.54 -2.80 -13.27
N ALA A 110 -3.17 -1.80 -14.07
CA ALA A 110 -1.89 -1.78 -14.77
C ALA A 110 -0.79 -1.23 -13.86
N VAL A 111 0.41 -1.80 -13.99
CA VAL A 111 1.61 -1.36 -13.28
C VAL A 111 2.60 -0.81 -14.31
N HIS A 112 3.08 0.40 -14.11
CA HIS A 112 4.10 1.02 -14.96
C HIS A 112 5.35 1.36 -14.13
N VAL A 113 6.53 1.17 -14.73
CA VAL A 113 7.82 1.44 -14.08
C VAL A 113 8.46 2.68 -14.70
N PRO A 114 8.61 3.80 -13.96
CA PRO A 114 9.32 4.99 -14.45
C PRO A 114 10.83 4.68 -14.60
N LEU A 115 11.38 4.83 -15.81
CA LEU A 115 12.76 4.40 -16.11
C LEU A 115 13.82 5.49 -15.82
N SER A 116 13.57 6.73 -16.26
CA SER A 116 14.53 7.83 -16.09
C SER A 116 14.64 8.27 -14.62
N ARG A 117 15.75 8.94 -14.27
CA ARG A 117 15.92 9.46 -12.89
C ARG A 117 14.92 10.57 -12.61
N GLU A 118 14.67 11.40 -13.61
CA GLU A 118 13.73 12.51 -13.58
C GLU A 118 12.31 12.00 -13.33
N ALA A 119 11.87 10.97 -14.08
CA ALA A 119 10.54 10.38 -13.90
C ALA A 119 10.39 9.70 -12.54
N ARG A 120 11.43 9.02 -12.04
CA ARG A 120 11.41 8.44 -10.68
C ARG A 120 11.31 9.52 -9.60
N ASN A 121 12.04 10.62 -9.76
CA ASN A 121 11.99 11.73 -8.82
C ASN A 121 10.63 12.41 -8.87
N GLU A 122 10.07 12.66 -10.05
CA GLU A 122 8.73 13.21 -10.21
C GLU A 122 7.67 12.30 -9.56
N ALA A 123 7.75 11.00 -9.81
CA ALA A 123 6.84 10.03 -9.21
C ALA A 123 6.90 10.07 -7.66
N LYS A 124 8.10 10.16 -7.08
CA LYS A 124 8.29 10.27 -5.62
C LYS A 124 7.75 11.58 -5.05
N HIS A 125 8.02 12.71 -5.70
CA HIS A 125 7.74 14.01 -5.11
C HIS A 125 6.31 14.49 -5.39
N LEU A 126 5.72 14.13 -6.53
CA LEU A 126 4.44 14.64 -7.00
C LEU A 126 3.34 13.58 -7.06
N MET A 127 3.67 12.32 -7.37
CA MET A 127 2.67 11.29 -7.66
C MET A 127 2.46 10.27 -6.55
N LEU A 128 3.32 10.21 -5.51
CA LEU A 128 3.11 9.30 -4.39
C LEU A 128 1.71 9.51 -3.80
N SER A 129 1.05 8.41 -3.41
CA SER A 129 -0.31 8.47 -2.91
C SER A 129 -0.44 9.42 -1.70
N ASP A 130 0.57 9.49 -0.83
CA ASP A 130 0.62 10.39 0.34
C ASP A 130 0.67 11.89 0.00
N LYS A 131 0.94 12.26 -1.27
CA LYS A 131 0.82 13.64 -1.78
C LYS A 131 -0.58 13.96 -2.30
N ASN A 132 -1.41 12.95 -2.50
CA ASN A 132 -2.66 13.02 -3.24
C ASN A 132 -3.88 12.74 -2.33
N ILE A 133 -3.90 13.35 -1.15
CA ILE A 133 -4.92 13.13 -0.11
C ILE A 133 -6.18 13.98 -0.34
N LEU A 134 -6.08 15.08 -1.09
CA LEU A 134 -7.20 15.99 -1.37
C LEU A 134 -7.67 15.89 -2.82
N ARG A 135 -8.99 15.99 -3.03
CA ARG A 135 -9.61 16.11 -4.35
C ARG A 135 -9.21 17.45 -4.98
N PRO A 136 -8.63 17.47 -6.20
CA PRO A 136 -8.26 18.72 -6.86
C PRO A 136 -9.44 19.66 -7.13
N ALA A 137 -10.64 19.10 -7.35
CA ALA A 137 -11.83 19.86 -7.71
C ALA A 137 -12.51 20.57 -6.51
N SER A 138 -12.44 19.99 -5.30
CA SER A 138 -13.20 20.46 -4.14
C SER A 138 -12.35 20.74 -2.89
N GLY A 139 -11.09 20.31 -2.86
CA GLY A 139 -10.25 20.38 -1.66
C GLY A 139 -10.65 19.41 -0.55
N GLN A 140 -11.72 18.62 -0.73
CA GLN A 140 -12.15 17.64 0.26
C GLN A 140 -11.18 16.44 0.28
N PRO A 141 -10.97 15.79 1.44
CA PRO A 141 -10.19 14.57 1.52
C PRO A 141 -10.79 13.45 0.65
N ILE A 142 -9.93 12.70 -0.03
CA ILE A 142 -10.32 11.49 -0.78
C ILE A 142 -9.91 10.20 -0.07
N ALA A 143 -8.94 10.27 0.84
CA ALA A 143 -8.48 9.12 1.61
C ALA A 143 -9.33 8.91 2.87
N THR A 144 -10.65 9.00 2.74
CA THR A 144 -11.58 8.87 3.87
C THR A 144 -11.84 7.39 4.20
N PRO A 145 -11.86 7.00 5.49
CA PRO A 145 -12.30 5.67 5.87
C PRO A 145 -13.71 5.39 5.35
N SER A 146 -13.94 4.16 4.90
CA SER A 146 -15.22 3.70 4.37
C SER A 146 -15.67 2.40 5.03
N GLN A 147 -16.96 2.10 4.91
CA GLN A 147 -17.59 0.82 5.29
C GLN A 147 -17.18 0.36 6.70
N ASP A 148 -16.44 -0.75 6.82
CA ASP A 148 -16.11 -1.42 8.07
C ASP A 148 -15.30 -0.56 9.04
N ILE A 149 -14.42 0.30 8.53
CA ILE A 149 -13.63 1.20 9.39
C ILE A 149 -14.56 2.19 10.08
N VAL A 150 -15.51 2.76 9.33
CA VAL A 150 -16.51 3.69 9.86
C VAL A 150 -17.43 2.97 10.84
N LEU A 151 -17.86 1.75 10.51
CA LEU A 151 -18.72 0.94 11.37
C LEU A 151 -18.03 0.60 12.70
N GLY A 152 -16.75 0.21 12.66
CA GLY A 152 -15.96 -0.08 13.86
C GLY A 152 -15.81 1.15 14.76
N CYS A 153 -15.42 2.29 14.17
CA CYS A 153 -15.33 3.55 14.91
C CYS A 153 -16.68 3.97 15.50
N TYR A 154 -17.77 3.86 14.72
CA TYR A 154 -19.12 4.18 15.19
C TYR A 154 -19.55 3.28 16.35
N TYR A 155 -19.33 1.97 16.22
CA TYR A 155 -19.67 1.01 17.27
C TYR A 155 -18.92 1.30 18.57
N LEU A 156 -17.62 1.57 18.49
CA LEU A 156 -16.77 1.84 19.67
C LEU A 156 -17.05 3.18 20.35
N THR A 157 -17.59 4.16 19.60
CA THR A 157 -17.87 5.50 20.12
C THR A 157 -19.33 5.72 20.50
N LYS A 158 -20.21 4.74 20.20
CA LYS A 158 -21.62 4.80 20.57
C LYS A 158 -21.78 4.63 22.08
N ILE A 159 -22.45 5.60 22.70
CA ILE A 159 -22.81 5.51 24.12
C ILE A 159 -23.99 4.55 24.27
N ASP A 160 -23.84 3.56 25.14
CA ASP A 160 -24.92 2.65 25.48
C ASP A 160 -26.05 3.44 26.20
N PRO A 161 -27.28 3.45 25.65
CA PRO A 161 -28.41 4.20 26.23
C PRO A 161 -28.74 3.85 27.68
N SER A 162 -28.37 2.65 28.15
CA SER A 162 -28.58 2.22 29.54
C SER A 162 -27.81 3.09 30.55
N TYR A 163 -26.65 3.65 30.16
CA TYR A 163 -25.92 4.62 30.99
C TYR A 163 -26.54 6.01 30.94
N SER A 164 -27.16 6.40 29.81
CA SER A 164 -27.85 7.69 29.65
C SER A 164 -29.17 7.78 30.44
N ALA A 165 -29.79 6.64 30.74
CA ALA A 165 -31.04 6.55 31.51
C ALA A 165 -30.85 6.53 33.04
N GLY A 166 -29.63 6.83 33.53
CA GLY A 166 -29.33 6.88 34.97
C GLY A 166 -29.19 5.52 35.67
N GLY A 167 -29.14 4.42 34.91
CA GLY A 167 -29.09 3.05 35.43
C GLY A 167 -27.69 2.46 35.64
N GLY A 168 -26.63 3.11 35.15
CA GLY A 168 -25.25 2.60 35.22
C GLY A 168 -24.34 3.42 36.14
N GLU A 169 -23.49 2.76 36.94
CA GLU A 169 -22.41 3.42 37.67
C GLU A 169 -21.38 4.00 36.68
N VAL A 170 -21.27 5.34 36.63
CA VAL A 170 -20.25 6.03 35.83
C VAL A 170 -18.89 5.88 36.53
N ARG A 171 -18.02 5.07 35.95
CA ARG A 171 -16.63 4.94 36.41
C ARG A 171 -15.78 6.10 35.92
N ARG A 172 -14.90 6.59 36.79
CA ARG A 172 -13.95 7.67 36.48
C ARG A 172 -12.55 7.07 36.37
N PHE A 173 -11.87 7.40 35.29
CA PHE A 173 -10.48 6.98 35.05
C PHE A 173 -9.58 8.21 35.04
N ALA A 174 -8.35 8.05 35.54
CA ALA A 174 -7.35 9.11 35.56
C ALA A 174 -6.72 9.32 34.17
N SER A 175 -6.75 8.30 33.30
CA SER A 175 -6.22 8.36 31.93
C SER A 175 -6.89 7.36 30.98
N PRO A 176 -6.77 7.55 29.65
CA PRO A 176 -7.27 6.59 28.66
C PRO A 176 -6.65 5.19 28.80
N GLU A 177 -5.38 5.09 29.20
CA GLU A 177 -4.68 3.82 29.40
C GLU A 177 -5.31 3.02 30.54
N GLN A 178 -5.69 3.69 31.62
CA GLN A 178 -6.37 3.04 32.74
C GLN A 178 -7.75 2.51 32.33
N ALA A 179 -8.47 3.26 31.48
CA ALA A 179 -9.73 2.80 30.91
C ALA A 179 -9.53 1.57 30.02
N MET A 180 -8.49 1.56 29.17
CA MET A 180 -8.16 0.41 28.33
C MET A 180 -7.80 -0.83 29.15
N GLN A 181 -7.00 -0.69 30.20
CA GLN A 181 -6.69 -1.79 31.12
C GLN A 181 -7.95 -2.36 31.77
N ALA A 182 -8.87 -1.50 32.22
CA ALA A 182 -10.13 -1.95 32.80
C ALA A 182 -10.99 -2.72 31.78
N PHE A 183 -10.99 -2.30 30.51
CA PHE A 183 -11.66 -3.02 29.42
C PHE A 183 -11.01 -4.38 29.15
N ASP A 184 -9.68 -4.42 29.02
CA ASP A 184 -8.91 -5.65 28.75
C ASP A 184 -9.09 -6.69 29.86
N HIS A 185 -9.22 -6.25 31.12
CA HIS A 185 -9.52 -7.10 32.27
C HIS A 185 -11.01 -7.47 32.41
N GLY A 186 -11.88 -7.03 31.50
CA GLY A 186 -13.32 -7.31 31.53
C GLY A 186 -14.07 -6.62 32.67
N LEU A 187 -13.48 -5.58 33.28
CA LEU A 187 -14.09 -4.83 34.38
C LEU A 187 -15.12 -3.81 33.86
N ILE A 188 -14.98 -3.37 32.61
CA ILE A 188 -15.93 -2.53 31.87
C ILE A 188 -16.19 -3.16 30.50
N LYS A 189 -17.29 -2.76 29.85
CA LYS A 189 -17.73 -3.26 28.55
C LYS A 189 -17.69 -2.17 27.50
#